data_AF-A0A1J9PA51-F1
#
_entry.id   AF-A0A1J9PA51-F1
#
_cell.length_a   1.000
_cell.length_b   1.000
_cell.length_c   1.000
_cell.angle_alpha   90.00
_cell.angle_beta   90.00
_cell.angle_gamma   90.00
#
_symmetry.space_group_name_H-M   'P 1'
#
loop_
_entity.id
_entity.type
_entity.pdbx_description
1 polymer ?
#
loop_
_entity_poly.entity_id
_entity_poly.type
_entity_poly.pdbx_seq_one_letter_code
_entity_poly.pdbx_strand_id
1 'polypeptide(L)'
;MDNFSAEQALDAHDAYYKAEKKYFIDVVAKQVIERHLIAPLAEAFSPKVFARYSDRDVHFLASESAESMRKRGQLESKLKMLEEGQHAFRLAMGESYCLESTY
;
A
#
# COMPACT_ATOMS: atom_id res chain seq x y z
N MET A 1 -22.97 43.35 -43.17
CA MET A 1 -23.58 42.01 -43.00
C MET A 1 -22.51 40.98 -42.67
N ASP A 2 -21.34 41.06 -43.31
CA ASP A 2 -20.26 40.08 -43.16
C ASP A 2 -19.66 40.01 -41.74
N ASN A 3 -19.44 41.16 -41.07
CA ASN A 3 -18.87 41.15 -39.71
C ASN A 3 -19.77 40.46 -38.68
N PHE A 4 -21.09 40.72 -38.73
CA PHE A 4 -22.04 40.09 -37.83
C PHE A 4 -22.13 38.57 -38.07
N SER A 5 -22.08 38.16 -39.35
CA SER A 5 -22.02 36.74 -39.69
C SER A 5 -20.73 36.08 -39.22
N ALA A 6 -19.61 36.78 -39.27
CA ALA A 6 -18.32 36.30 -38.79
C ALA A 6 -18.30 36.17 -37.26
N GLU A 7 -18.86 37.14 -36.53
CA GLU A 7 -18.99 37.09 -35.07
C GLU A 7 -19.88 35.91 -34.63
N GLN A 8 -21.03 35.71 -35.26
CA GLN A 8 -21.88 34.56 -34.95
C GLN A 8 -21.22 33.21 -35.24
N ALA A 9 -20.45 33.11 -36.33
CA ALA A 9 -19.71 31.89 -36.64
C ALA A 9 -18.62 31.61 -35.59
N LEU A 10 -17.95 32.65 -35.10
CA LEU A 10 -16.95 32.54 -34.04
C LEU A 10 -17.59 32.06 -32.72
N ASP A 11 -18.69 32.66 -32.30
CA ASP A 11 -19.41 32.27 -31.08
C ASP A 11 -19.88 30.80 -31.14
N ALA A 12 -20.37 30.35 -32.29
CA ALA A 12 -20.78 28.97 -32.52
C ALA A 12 -19.58 28.01 -32.43
N HIS A 13 -18.43 28.38 -33.02
CA HIS A 13 -17.21 27.59 -32.94
C HIS A 13 -16.66 27.50 -31.52
N ASP A 14 -16.69 28.60 -30.76
CA ASP A 14 -16.23 28.61 -29.37
C ASP A 14 -17.10 27.73 -28.47
N ALA A 15 -18.42 27.78 -28.66
CA ALA A 15 -19.36 26.91 -27.95
C ALA A 15 -19.11 25.43 -28.27
N TYR A 16 -18.91 25.10 -29.55
CA TYR A 16 -18.59 23.75 -30.00
C TYR A 16 -17.26 23.27 -29.40
N TYR A 17 -16.20 24.06 -29.55
CA TYR A 17 -14.87 23.69 -29.07
C TYR A 17 -14.83 23.48 -27.56
N LYS A 18 -15.57 24.28 -26.78
CA LYS A 18 -15.66 24.11 -25.33
C LYS A 18 -16.23 22.74 -24.95
N ALA A 19 -17.26 22.27 -25.65
CA ALA A 19 -17.87 20.97 -25.41
C ALA A 19 -16.92 19.83 -25.84
N GLU A 20 -16.37 19.92 -27.05
CA GLU A 20 -15.47 18.89 -27.58
C GLU A 20 -14.17 18.76 -26.79
N LYS A 21 -13.61 19.87 -26.31
CA LYS A 21 -12.41 19.85 -25.47
C LYS A 21 -12.67 19.07 -24.17
N LYS A 22 -13.81 19.30 -23.52
CA LYS A 22 -14.18 18.56 -22.30
C LYS A 22 -14.35 17.08 -22.62
N TYR A 23 -15.08 16.77 -23.70
CA TYR A 23 -15.29 15.40 -24.14
C TYR A 23 -13.97 14.67 -24.43
N PHE A 24 -13.05 15.30 -25.15
CA PHE A 24 -11.74 14.74 -25.44
C PHE A 24 -10.97 14.40 -24.15
N ILE A 25 -10.92 15.32 -23.19
CA ILE A 25 -10.25 15.09 -21.91
C ILE A 25 -10.90 13.92 -21.16
N ASP A 26 -12.23 13.89 -21.10
CA ASP A 26 -12.97 12.83 -20.41
C ASP A 26 -12.75 11.46 -21.07
N VAL A 27 -12.70 11.41 -22.40
CA VAL A 27 -12.43 10.18 -23.16
C VAL A 27 -11.00 9.71 -22.97
N VAL A 28 -10.01 10.60 -23.05
CA VAL A 28 -8.61 10.23 -22.83
C VAL A 28 -8.41 9.74 -21.39
N ALA A 29 -8.98 10.43 -20.41
CA ALA A 29 -8.90 10.02 -19.01
C ALA A 29 -9.48 8.61 -18.83
N LYS A 30 -10.70 8.34 -19.31
CA LYS A 30 -11.35 7.04 -19.10
C LYS A 30 -10.79 5.92 -19.97
N GLN A 31 -10.68 6.17 -21.27
CA GLN A 31 -10.37 5.11 -22.24
C GLN A 31 -8.87 4.83 -22.35
N VAL A 32 -8.02 5.82 -22.03
CA VAL A 32 -6.58 5.63 -22.12
C VAL A 32 -5.99 5.48 -20.72
N ILE A 33 -6.13 6.48 -19.87
CA ILE A 33 -5.45 6.49 -18.57
C ILE A 33 -6.05 5.44 -17.64
N GLU A 34 -7.35 5.52 -17.34
CA GLU A 34 -7.99 4.59 -16.41
C GLU A 34 -7.92 3.15 -16.94
N ARG A 35 -8.27 2.93 -18.20
CA ARG A 35 -8.31 1.59 -18.78
C ARG A 35 -6.93 0.94 -18.94
N HIS A 36 -5.92 1.67 -19.40
CA HIS A 36 -4.64 1.07 -19.77
C HIS A 36 -3.53 1.30 -18.77
N LEU A 37 -3.62 2.33 -17.92
CA LEU A 37 -2.59 2.61 -16.91
C LEU A 37 -3.06 2.21 -15.51
N ILE A 38 -4.32 2.51 -15.15
CA ILE A 38 -4.81 2.28 -13.78
C ILE A 38 -5.35 0.85 -13.61
N ALA A 39 -6.25 0.39 -14.48
CA ALA A 39 -6.90 -0.91 -14.33
C ALA A 39 -5.91 -2.10 -14.23
N PRO A 40 -4.80 -2.16 -15.01
CA PRO A 40 -3.83 -3.25 -14.88
C PRO A 40 -3.09 -3.27 -13.54
N LEU A 41 -3.00 -2.14 -12.81
CA LEU A 41 -2.36 -2.12 -11.48
C LEU A 41 -3.12 -2.97 -10.46
N ALA A 42 -4.45 -3.08 -10.60
CA ALA A 42 -5.24 -3.97 -9.75
C ALA A 42 -4.84 -5.44 -9.96
N GLU A 43 -4.43 -5.81 -11.17
CA GLU A 43 -3.96 -7.17 -11.47
C GLU A 43 -2.57 -7.46 -10.90
N ALA A 44 -1.72 -6.44 -10.76
CA ALA A 44 -0.36 -6.57 -10.21
C ALA A 44 -0.34 -7.11 -8.77
N PHE A 45 -1.39 -6.84 -7.99
CA PHE A 45 -1.56 -7.36 -6.63
C PHE A 45 -2.61 -8.48 -6.54
N SER A 46 -2.96 -9.11 -7.67
CA SER A 46 -3.94 -10.19 -7.66
C SER A 46 -3.38 -11.46 -7.03
N PRO A 47 -4.21 -12.27 -6.33
CA PRO A 47 -3.80 -13.57 -5.79
C PRO A 47 -3.22 -14.51 -6.86
N LYS A 48 -3.64 -14.36 -8.12
CA LYS A 48 -3.10 -15.09 -9.27
C LYS A 48 -1.62 -14.76 -9.53
N VAL A 49 -1.21 -13.51 -9.33
CA VAL A 49 0.18 -13.09 -9.48
C VAL A 49 1.02 -13.64 -8.33
N PHE A 50 0.53 -13.51 -7.09
CA PHE A 50 1.19 -14.09 -5.91
C PHE A 50 1.37 -15.62 -6.01
N ALA A 51 0.39 -16.34 -6.55
CA ALA A 51 0.49 -17.79 -6.76
C ALA A 51 1.61 -18.21 -7.73
N ARG A 52 2.14 -17.28 -8.53
CA ARG A 52 3.24 -17.53 -9.47
C ARG A 52 4.60 -17.15 -8.91
N TYR A 53 4.66 -16.60 -7.69
CA TYR A 53 5.92 -16.22 -7.07
C TYR A 53 6.70 -17.47 -6.68
N SER A 54 8.02 -17.44 -6.86
CA SER A 54 8.88 -18.49 -6.35
C SER A 54 9.04 -18.35 -4.84
N ASP A 55 9.46 -19.42 -4.16
CA ASP A 55 9.78 -19.38 -2.73
C ASP A 55 10.79 -18.27 -2.39
N ARG A 56 11.72 -17.97 -3.33
CA ARG A 56 12.68 -16.88 -3.17
C ARG A 56 12.00 -15.51 -3.18
N ASP A 57 11.04 -15.29 -4.07
CA ASP A 57 10.32 -14.02 -4.18
C ASP A 57 9.43 -13.79 -2.96
N VAL A 58 8.77 -14.86 -2.49
CA VAL A 58 7.99 -14.84 -1.24
C VAL A 58 8.89 -14.56 -0.05
N HIS A 59 10.04 -15.23 0.05
CA HIS A 59 11.00 -15.00 1.11
C HIS A 59 11.54 -13.56 1.11
N PHE A 60 11.84 -13.01 -0.07
CA PHE A 60 12.26 -11.62 -0.19
C PHE A 60 11.17 -10.64 0.22
N LEU A 61 9.92 -10.83 -0.24
CA LEU A 61 8.80 -9.97 0.11
C LEU A 61 8.46 -10.00 1.61
N ALA A 62 8.55 -11.19 2.22
CA ALA A 62 8.31 -11.39 3.64
C ALA A 62 9.52 -11.05 4.52
N SER A 63 10.68 -10.74 3.92
CA SER A 63 11.88 -10.44 4.69
C SER A 63 11.79 -9.07 5.37
N GLU A 64 12.24 -9.03 6.61
CA GLU A 64 12.39 -7.78 7.33
C GLU A 64 13.68 -7.07 6.92
N SER A 65 13.73 -5.75 7.10
CA SER A 65 14.98 -5.01 6.93
C SER A 65 16.01 -5.46 7.98
N ALA A 66 17.30 -5.37 7.63
CA ALA A 66 18.38 -5.71 8.57
C ALA A 66 18.36 -4.83 9.84
N GLU A 67 17.85 -3.61 9.74
CA GLU A 67 17.62 -2.74 10.89
C GLU A 67 16.52 -3.30 11.80
N SER A 68 15.37 -3.68 11.24
CA SER A 68 14.27 -4.29 11.99
C SER A 68 14.70 -5.57 12.69
N MET A 69 15.42 -6.46 12.00
CA MET A 69 15.94 -7.70 12.58
C MET A 69 16.89 -7.42 13.77
N ARG A 70 17.81 -6.47 13.63
CA ARG A 70 18.71 -6.08 14.72
C ARG A 70 17.95 -5.49 15.89
N LYS A 71 16.97 -4.62 15.62
CA LYS A 71 16.16 -3.98 16.65
C LYS A 71 15.34 -5.02 17.43
N ARG A 72 14.72 -5.96 16.72
CA ARG A 72 13.97 -7.07 17.30
C ARG A 72 14.87 -7.90 18.22
N GLY A 73 16.05 -8.31 17.75
CA GLY A 73 16.99 -9.08 18.58
C GLY A 73 17.46 -8.32 19.83
N GLN A 74 17.70 -7.01 19.75
CA GLN A 74 18.02 -6.18 20.92
C GLN A 74 16.87 -6.11 21.93
N LEU A 75 15.62 -6.01 21.44
CA LEU A 75 14.44 -5.95 22.31
C LEU A 75 14.14 -7.31 22.94
N GLU A 76 14.26 -8.40 22.20
CA GLU A 76 14.13 -9.77 22.73
C GLU A 76 15.16 -10.04 23.83
N SER A 77 16.41 -9.60 23.64
CA SER A 77 17.43 -9.72 24.68
C SER A 77 17.10 -8.93 25.95
N LYS A 78 16.57 -7.71 25.80
CA LYS A 78 16.14 -6.89 26.94
C LYS A 78 14.93 -7.48 27.65
N LEU A 79 13.97 -8.00 26.88
CA LEU A 79 12.78 -8.67 27.41
C LEU A 79 13.20 -9.85 28.28
N LYS A 80 14.06 -10.72 27.75
CA LYS A 80 14.57 -11.88 28.48
C LYS A 80 15.24 -11.49 29.80
N MET A 81 16.10 -10.46 29.77
CA MET A 81 16.77 -9.96 30.97
C MET A 81 15.78 -9.43 32.01
N LEU A 82 14.72 -8.74 31.57
CA LEU A 82 13.68 -8.23 32.47
C LEU A 82 12.82 -9.36 33.04
N GLU A 83 12.49 -10.39 32.26
CA GLU A 83 11.74 -11.57 32.70
C GLU A 83 12.54 -12.39 33.72
N GLU A 84 13.83 -12.63 33.46
CA GLU A 84 14.75 -13.30 34.39
C GLU A 84 14.86 -12.51 35.71
N GLY A 85 15.04 -11.19 35.61
CA GLY A 85 15.07 -10.30 36.78
C GLY A 85 13.77 -10.36 37.59
N GLN A 86 12.63 -10.25 36.91
CA GLN A 86 11.31 -10.34 37.55
C GLN A 86 11.10 -11.69 38.24
N HIS A 87 11.48 -12.79 37.60
CA HIS A 87 11.41 -14.13 38.18
C HIS A 87 12.29 -14.25 39.43
N ALA A 88 13.53 -13.76 39.38
CA ALA A 88 14.42 -13.75 40.53
C ALA A 88 13.87 -12.92 41.70
N PHE A 89 13.28 -11.75 41.43
CA PHE A 89 12.61 -10.94 42.45
C PHE A 89 11.43 -11.67 43.09
N ARG A 90 10.57 -12.31 42.29
CA ARG A 90 9.42 -13.08 42.80
C ARG A 90 9.86 -14.23 43.70
N LEU A 91 10.89 -14.98 43.31
CA LEU A 91 11.47 -16.04 44.14
C LEU A 91 11.99 -15.51 45.48
N ALA A 92 12.73 -14.40 45.46
CA ALA A 92 13.28 -13.78 46.67
C ALA A 92 12.17 -13.25 47.61
N MET A 93 11.04 -12.81 47.06
CA MET A 93 9.88 -12.33 47.82
C MET A 93 9.00 -13.47 48.38
N GLY A 94 9.36 -14.74 48.14
CA GLY A 94 8.61 -15.89 48.65
C GLY A 94 7.32 -16.20 47.90
N GLU A 95 7.06 -15.52 46.77
CA GLU A 95 5.93 -15.81 45.89
C GLU A 95 6.24 -17.05 45.04
N SER A 96 6.11 -18.23 45.64
CA SER A 96 6.20 -19.50 44.94
C SER A 96 4.91 -19.73 44.14
N TYR A 97 4.88 -19.32 42.88
CA TYR A 97 3.89 -19.87 41.95
C TYR A 97 4.36 -21.25 41.52
N CYS A 98 3.63 -22.28 41.94
CA CYS A 98 3.63 -23.58 41.28
C CYS A 98 3.23 -23.36 39.83
N LEU A 99 4.20 -23.27 38.92
CA LEU A 99 3.92 -23.41 37.50
C LEU A 99 3.67 -24.89 37.22
N GLU A 100 2.46 -25.35 37.56
CA GLU A 100 1.91 -26.52 36.90
C GLU A 100 1.74 -26.18 35.42
N SER A 101 2.61 -26.80 34.64
CA SER A 101 2.48 -27.12 33.23
C SER A 101 1.03 -27.09 32.74
N THR A 102 0.68 -26.12 31.90
CA THR A 102 -0.43 -26.29 30.96
C THR A 102 -0.09 -25.60 29.64
N TYR A 103 0.21 -26.46 28.65
CA TYR A 103 0.19 -26.32 27.19
C TYR A 103 0.75 -25.06 26.53
#